data_AF-A0A0V8T9E3-F1
#
_entry.id   AF-A0A0V8T9E3-F1
#
_cell.length_a   1.000
_cell.length_b   1.000
_cell.length_c   1.000
_cell.angle_alpha   90.00
_cell.angle_beta   90.00
_cell.angle_gamma   90.00
#
_symmetry.space_group_name_H-M   'P 1'
#
loop_
_entity.id
_entity.type
_entity.pdbx_description
1 polymer ?
#
loop_
_entity_poly.entity_id
_entity_poly.type
_entity_poly.pdbx_seq_one_letter_code
_entity_poly.pdbx_strand_id
1 'polypeptide(L)'
;MSTRTRAAVAVATLIGFYLFAGALVVGLGLLALAAARSGSGANGIKLAALAALALGGIVVALWKVARARPAPPTGPLVLRSDAPELWGMVDEVAALAGTAGPDEIRLVPAVNAGVMEDARLLGLVGGTRRMVLGVPLLHGLSVSQLRSVLAHELGHYSHDDTRLSVVVHRGREVIGATVQQLSGSLPGWLLRQYGKLYLLVSAATSRRQELAADALSVRAVGRATAQSALREVGVVDAAWDFYLGQYVSTGWDVGLAPTPAAFFGGFPQLLAARHGELGDLRTASSDARGTRWDSHPPTAERLVAMDRLPDVAHVPDDRPARALVPGLDVLAATLADETFAFEDRRRLDWPDLVPPAVAAGEQRRADAVHRVVARLVGVPRGSVGALLDLVEQGRGAQLARELGVEPARVHAPDGNAFGGATLVDALTPVLGSALVAAGAARWTLDWAGPAVLRTTDGEPVDLAAHARHAADPARVAQVREWLTGLGVDLAAVGQVADRATAHGASVVAGLATVAVDGTPHDVLVLDRGLVLIPCPKKPEGGKARLAGYLGAGPVHRLAEMHRYVAYEDVRAATVRRAIPVRATIALHDGTTIELKEPWSGETLTKQSQEVLAGHLGSFAPLEQKAARTA
;
A
#
# COMPACT_ATOMS: atom_id res chain seq x y z
N MET A 1 -14.49 17.29 -34.46
CA MET A 1 -14.91 15.88 -34.52
C MET A 1 -16.01 15.63 -33.50
N SER A 2 -17.17 15.14 -33.96
CA SER A 2 -18.29 14.74 -33.10
C SER A 2 -17.93 13.55 -32.21
N THR A 3 -18.66 13.34 -31.11
CA THR A 3 -18.49 12.19 -30.18
C THR A 3 -18.51 10.86 -30.92
N ARG A 4 -19.44 10.69 -31.87
CA ARG A 4 -19.55 9.48 -32.71
C ARG A 4 -18.30 9.22 -33.57
N THR A 5 -17.70 10.27 -34.16
CA THR A 5 -16.48 10.12 -34.96
C THR A 5 -15.26 9.77 -34.10
N ARG A 6 -15.16 10.29 -32.88
CA ARG A 6 -14.07 9.94 -31.95
C ARG A 6 -14.23 8.53 -31.38
N ALA A 7 -15.44 8.12 -31.03
CA ALA A 7 -15.75 6.76 -30.61
C ALA A 7 -15.49 5.76 -31.75
N ALA A 8 -15.88 6.08 -32.98
CA ALA A 8 -15.56 5.27 -34.17
C ALA A 8 -14.05 5.16 -34.41
N VAL A 9 -13.28 6.25 -34.23
CA VAL A 9 -11.81 6.21 -34.31
C VAL A 9 -11.22 5.36 -33.20
N ALA A 10 -11.71 5.45 -31.97
CA ALA A 10 -11.24 4.61 -30.86
C ALA A 10 -11.56 3.12 -31.13
N VAL A 11 -12.75 2.78 -31.64
CA VAL A 11 -13.09 1.41 -32.06
C VAL A 11 -12.24 0.95 -33.24
N ALA A 12 -11.98 1.80 -34.24
CA ALA A 12 -11.07 1.49 -35.34
C ALA A 12 -9.64 1.25 -34.84
N THR A 13 -9.20 1.98 -33.82
CA THR A 13 -7.89 1.79 -33.18
C THR A 13 -7.86 0.49 -32.38
N LEU A 14 -8.97 0.08 -31.74
CA LEU A 14 -9.09 -1.23 -31.09
C LEU A 14 -9.02 -2.38 -32.11
N ILE A 15 -9.74 -2.25 -33.24
CA ILE A 15 -9.64 -3.21 -34.36
C ILE A 15 -8.19 -3.24 -34.88
N GLY A 16 -7.58 -2.07 -35.05
CA GLY A 16 -6.19 -1.93 -35.46
C GLY A 16 -5.20 -2.58 -34.49
N PHE A 17 -5.47 -2.59 -33.19
CA PHE A 17 -4.65 -3.31 -32.20
C PHE A 17 -4.67 -4.83 -32.46
N TYR A 18 -5.85 -5.41 -32.71
CA TYR A 18 -5.96 -6.83 -33.05
C TYR A 18 -5.33 -7.16 -34.41
N LEU A 19 -5.53 -6.31 -35.42
CA LEU A 19 -4.90 -6.48 -36.73
C LEU A 19 -3.37 -6.38 -36.63
N PHE A 20 -2.84 -5.45 -35.84
CA PHE A 20 -1.41 -5.31 -35.60
C PHE A 20 -0.85 -6.52 -34.85
N ALA A 21 -1.53 -7.01 -33.82
CA ALA A 21 -1.16 -8.24 -33.12
C ALA A 21 -1.16 -9.45 -34.06
N GLY A 22 -2.17 -9.56 -34.93
CA GLY A 22 -2.25 -10.60 -35.97
C GLY A 22 -1.14 -10.51 -37.01
N ALA A 23 -0.82 -9.31 -37.48
CA ALA A 23 0.28 -9.07 -38.42
C ALA A 23 1.63 -9.43 -37.80
N LEU A 24 1.82 -9.14 -36.51
CA LEU A 24 3.02 -9.52 -35.76
C LEU A 24 3.16 -11.04 -35.65
N VAL A 25 2.04 -11.73 -35.39
CA VAL A 25 1.94 -13.20 -35.40
C VAL A 25 2.32 -13.78 -36.76
N VAL A 26 1.74 -13.27 -37.84
CA VAL A 26 2.01 -13.75 -39.21
C VAL A 26 3.48 -13.47 -39.58
N GLY A 27 3.98 -12.27 -39.30
CA GLY A 27 5.37 -11.88 -39.59
C GLY A 27 6.38 -12.74 -38.85
N LEU A 28 6.16 -13.02 -37.56
CA LEU A 28 7.00 -13.94 -36.77
C LEU A 28 6.94 -15.37 -37.32
N GLY A 29 5.76 -15.83 -37.75
CA GLY A 29 5.60 -17.14 -38.39
C GLY A 29 6.36 -17.26 -39.71
N LEU A 30 6.30 -16.23 -40.56
CA LEU A 30 7.03 -16.18 -41.82
C LEU A 30 8.55 -16.13 -41.60
N LEU A 31 9.02 -15.36 -40.61
CA LEU A 31 10.43 -15.32 -40.21
C LEU A 31 10.91 -16.67 -39.69
N ALA A 32 10.11 -17.35 -38.86
CA ALA A 32 10.41 -18.71 -38.38
C ALA A 32 10.54 -19.71 -39.54
N LEU A 33 9.60 -19.64 -40.49
CA LEU A 33 9.59 -20.51 -41.67
C LEU A 33 10.78 -20.23 -42.60
N ALA A 34 11.13 -18.97 -42.80
CA ALA A 34 12.30 -18.58 -43.57
C ALA A 34 13.61 -19.05 -42.92
N ALA A 35 13.75 -18.89 -41.60
CA ALA A 35 14.89 -19.35 -40.82
C ALA A 35 15.02 -20.89 -40.79
N ALA A 36 13.89 -21.61 -40.80
CA ALA A 36 13.89 -23.07 -40.92
C ALA A 36 14.33 -23.55 -42.32
N ARG A 37 14.03 -22.76 -43.37
CA ARG A 37 14.38 -23.07 -44.76
C ARG A 37 15.77 -22.60 -45.18
N SER A 38 16.39 -21.67 -44.46
CA SER A 38 17.70 -21.10 -44.80
C SER A 38 18.89 -22.03 -44.52
N GLY A 39 18.66 -23.27 -44.07
CA GLY A 39 19.71 -24.26 -43.83
C GLY A 39 20.67 -23.90 -42.68
N SER A 40 20.32 -22.92 -41.84
CA SER A 40 21.22 -22.29 -40.86
C SER A 40 21.50 -23.12 -39.59
N GLY A 41 21.32 -24.44 -39.64
CA GLY A 41 21.59 -25.38 -38.55
C GLY A 41 20.91 -24.99 -37.22
N ALA A 42 21.63 -25.13 -36.11
CA ALA A 42 21.13 -24.88 -34.75
C ALA A 42 20.62 -23.44 -34.53
N ASN A 43 21.10 -22.45 -35.30
CA ASN A 43 20.67 -21.05 -35.16
C ASN A 43 19.27 -20.81 -35.78
N GLY A 44 18.96 -21.49 -36.90
CA GLY A 44 17.61 -21.46 -37.49
C GLY A 44 16.57 -22.09 -36.57
N ILE A 45 16.93 -23.19 -35.89
CA ILE A 45 16.09 -23.86 -34.90
C ILE A 45 15.82 -22.95 -33.68
N LYS A 46 16.86 -22.25 -33.16
CA LYS A 46 16.70 -21.30 -32.05
C LYS A 46 15.76 -20.14 -32.41
N LEU A 47 15.89 -19.59 -33.62
CA LEU A 47 15.02 -18.50 -34.10
C LEU A 47 13.58 -18.97 -34.30
N ALA A 48 13.37 -20.16 -34.86
CA ALA A 48 12.05 -20.76 -35.02
C ALA A 48 11.38 -21.04 -33.67
N ALA A 49 12.13 -21.55 -32.68
CA ALA A 49 11.63 -21.79 -31.34
C ALA A 49 11.24 -20.49 -30.63
N LEU A 50 12.04 -19.43 -30.75
CA LEU A 50 11.73 -18.11 -30.17
C LEU A 50 10.46 -17.50 -30.80
N ALA A 51 10.33 -17.58 -32.12
CA ALA A 51 9.15 -17.10 -32.83
C ALA A 51 7.89 -17.91 -32.47
N ALA A 52 7.99 -19.24 -32.32
CA ALA A 52 6.89 -20.10 -31.88
C ALA A 52 6.45 -19.80 -30.44
N LEU A 53 7.39 -19.51 -29.54
CA LEU A 53 7.10 -19.08 -28.16
C LEU A 53 6.39 -17.71 -28.13
N ALA A 54 6.87 -16.74 -28.92
CA ALA A 54 6.23 -15.44 -29.05
C ALA A 54 4.81 -15.55 -29.62
N LEU A 55 4.63 -16.39 -30.64
CA LEU A 55 3.33 -16.70 -31.24
C LEU A 55 2.39 -17.35 -30.22
N GLY A 56 2.85 -18.38 -29.51
CA GLY A 56 2.08 -19.04 -28.45
C GLY A 56 1.68 -18.05 -27.35
N GLY A 57 2.58 -17.16 -26.94
CA GLY A 57 2.31 -16.12 -25.96
C GLY A 57 1.19 -15.17 -26.39
N ILE A 58 1.24 -14.67 -27.64
CA ILE A 58 0.21 -13.76 -28.19
C ILE A 58 -1.14 -14.48 -28.31
N VAL A 59 -1.16 -15.70 -28.85
CA VAL A 59 -2.40 -16.49 -29.00
C VAL A 59 -3.02 -16.80 -27.64
N VAL A 60 -2.22 -17.23 -26.66
CA VAL A 60 -2.69 -17.50 -25.30
C VAL A 60 -3.20 -16.22 -24.62
N ALA A 61 -2.53 -15.08 -24.80
CA ALA A 61 -2.99 -13.80 -24.26
C ALA A 61 -4.34 -13.38 -24.87
N LEU A 62 -4.46 -13.41 -26.20
CA LEU A 62 -5.71 -13.09 -26.90
C LEU A 62 -6.83 -14.06 -26.52
N TRP A 63 -6.53 -15.36 -26.39
CA TRP A 63 -7.52 -16.38 -26.01
C TRP A 63 -7.96 -16.24 -24.55
N LYS A 64 -7.03 -15.97 -23.62
CA LYS A 64 -7.34 -15.69 -22.22
C LYS A 64 -8.21 -14.45 -22.09
N VAL A 65 -7.92 -13.38 -22.82
CA VAL A 65 -8.75 -12.18 -22.79
C VAL A 65 -10.13 -12.42 -23.42
N ALA A 66 -10.21 -13.17 -24.52
CA ALA A 66 -11.49 -13.53 -25.15
C ALA A 66 -12.37 -14.44 -24.27
N ARG A 67 -11.76 -15.25 -23.38
CA ARG A 67 -12.45 -16.12 -22.43
C ARG A 67 -12.55 -15.54 -21.02
N ALA A 68 -11.88 -14.44 -20.72
CA ALA A 68 -11.92 -13.79 -19.42
C ALA A 68 -13.35 -13.29 -19.20
N ARG A 69 -14.11 -14.04 -18.40
CA ARG A 69 -15.28 -13.50 -17.72
C ARG A 69 -14.75 -12.91 -16.42
N PRO A 70 -14.93 -11.61 -16.16
CA PRO A 70 -14.69 -11.09 -14.82
C PRO A 70 -15.44 -12.00 -13.85
N ALA A 71 -14.74 -12.50 -12.82
CA ALA A 71 -15.44 -13.20 -11.75
C ALA A 71 -16.46 -12.20 -11.18
N PRO A 72 -17.71 -12.61 -10.95
CA PRO A 72 -18.68 -11.72 -10.34
C PRO A 72 -18.12 -11.23 -9.00
N PRO A 73 -18.26 -9.94 -8.66
CA PRO A 73 -17.77 -9.41 -7.41
C PRO A 73 -18.33 -10.24 -6.26
N THR A 74 -17.41 -10.74 -5.43
CA THR A 74 -17.73 -11.55 -4.26
C THR A 74 -18.07 -10.62 -3.10
N GLY A 75 -19.27 -10.75 -2.57
CA GLY A 75 -19.74 -9.99 -1.42
C GLY A 75 -21.25 -10.15 -1.21
N PRO A 76 -21.74 -9.84 0.00
CA PRO A 76 -23.16 -9.99 0.35
C PRO A 76 -24.07 -9.20 -0.58
N LEU A 77 -25.19 -9.82 -0.96
CA LEU A 77 -26.23 -9.23 -1.78
C LEU A 77 -27.12 -8.33 -0.90
N VAL A 78 -27.38 -7.10 -1.35
CA VAL A 78 -28.34 -6.20 -0.71
C VAL A 78 -29.69 -6.36 -1.39
N LEU A 79 -30.63 -7.05 -0.74
CA LEU A 79 -31.96 -7.29 -1.32
C LEU A 79 -32.81 -6.02 -1.34
N ARG A 80 -33.70 -5.91 -2.33
CA ARG A 80 -34.69 -4.83 -2.42
C ARG A 80 -35.58 -4.72 -1.19
N SER A 81 -35.92 -5.86 -0.57
CA SER A 81 -36.71 -5.92 0.67
C SER A 81 -35.97 -5.35 1.88
N ASP A 82 -34.64 -5.48 1.90
CA ASP A 82 -33.83 -5.21 3.10
C ASP A 82 -33.35 -3.76 3.12
N ALA A 83 -33.19 -3.14 1.94
CA ALA A 83 -32.75 -1.76 1.76
C ALA A 83 -33.63 -0.98 0.75
N PRO A 84 -34.95 -0.83 1.01
CA PRO A 84 -35.87 -0.22 0.05
C PRO A 84 -35.53 1.24 -0.28
N GLU A 85 -34.98 1.99 0.68
CA GLU A 85 -34.56 3.38 0.47
C GLU A 85 -33.36 3.49 -0.47
N LEU A 86 -32.35 2.62 -0.31
CA LEU A 86 -31.22 2.54 -1.24
C LEU A 86 -31.69 2.22 -2.66
N TRP A 87 -32.54 1.20 -2.79
CA TRP A 87 -33.02 0.76 -4.10
C TRP A 87 -33.90 1.82 -4.77
N GLY A 88 -34.75 2.51 -4.02
CA GLY A 88 -35.52 3.65 -4.52
C GLY A 88 -34.61 4.77 -5.03
N MET A 89 -33.56 5.12 -4.27
CA MET A 89 -32.56 6.10 -4.72
C MET A 89 -31.88 5.66 -6.02
N VAL A 90 -31.46 4.40 -6.13
CA VAL A 90 -30.82 3.86 -7.34
C VAL A 90 -31.76 3.91 -8.54
N ASP A 91 -33.03 3.54 -8.36
CA ASP A 91 -34.03 3.55 -9.44
C ASP A 91 -34.30 4.98 -9.93
N GLU A 92 -34.41 5.96 -9.02
CA GLU A 92 -34.55 7.38 -9.38
C GLU A 92 -33.34 7.92 -10.15
N VAL A 93 -32.13 7.60 -9.69
CA VAL A 93 -30.90 8.04 -10.34
C VAL A 93 -30.76 7.37 -11.72
N ALA A 94 -31.11 6.09 -11.84
CA ALA A 94 -31.13 5.38 -13.12
C ALA A 94 -32.12 6.02 -14.10
N ALA A 95 -33.32 6.39 -13.63
CA ALA A 95 -34.30 7.13 -14.42
C ALA A 95 -33.76 8.51 -14.86
N LEU A 96 -33.08 9.23 -13.97
CA LEU A 96 -32.46 10.53 -14.28
C LEU A 96 -31.33 10.42 -15.32
N ALA A 97 -30.54 9.34 -15.23
CA ALA A 97 -29.51 8.95 -16.19
C ALA A 97 -30.10 8.42 -17.51
N GLY A 98 -31.41 8.16 -17.51
CA GLY A 98 -32.13 7.52 -18.60
C GLY A 98 -31.69 6.09 -18.86
N THR A 99 -31.06 5.38 -17.93
CA THR A 99 -30.56 4.00 -18.11
C THR A 99 -31.35 2.99 -17.27
N ALA A 100 -31.23 1.70 -17.57
CA ALA A 100 -31.82 0.66 -16.70
C ALA A 100 -31.03 0.56 -15.38
N GLY A 101 -31.74 0.37 -14.27
CA GLY A 101 -31.12 0.11 -12.97
C GLY A 101 -30.32 -1.21 -12.95
N PRO A 102 -29.51 -1.44 -11.91
CA PRO A 102 -28.85 -2.72 -11.70
C PRO A 102 -29.85 -3.83 -11.34
N ASP A 103 -29.52 -5.06 -11.70
CA ASP A 103 -30.26 -6.26 -11.29
C ASP A 103 -29.87 -6.69 -9.86
N GLU A 104 -28.63 -6.43 -9.45
CA GLU A 104 -28.08 -6.78 -8.14
C GLU A 104 -27.25 -5.62 -7.56
N ILE A 105 -27.32 -5.41 -6.24
CA ILE A 105 -26.39 -4.55 -5.48
C ILE A 105 -25.59 -5.43 -4.53
N ARG A 106 -24.25 -5.32 -4.55
CA ARG A 106 -23.34 -6.10 -3.70
C ARG A 106 -22.42 -5.21 -2.90
N LEU A 107 -22.16 -5.59 -1.65
CA LEU A 107 -21.19 -4.88 -0.81
C LEU A 107 -19.76 -5.33 -1.11
N VAL A 108 -18.80 -4.40 -1.07
CA VAL A 108 -17.38 -4.68 -1.31
C VAL A 108 -16.47 -4.01 -0.25
N PRO A 109 -15.27 -4.56 0.02
CA PRO A 109 -14.41 -4.15 1.11
C PRO A 109 -13.39 -3.07 0.68
N ALA A 110 -13.83 -2.15 -0.19
CA ALA A 110 -12.98 -1.12 -0.78
C ALA A 110 -13.75 0.20 -0.90
N VAL A 111 -13.03 1.32 -1.00
CA VAL A 111 -13.61 2.64 -1.30
C VAL A 111 -13.98 2.70 -2.77
N ASN A 112 -15.07 2.00 -3.14
CA ASN A 112 -15.47 1.85 -4.52
C ASN A 112 -17.00 1.81 -4.65
N ALA A 113 -17.53 2.51 -5.63
CA ALA A 113 -18.88 2.34 -6.12
C ALA A 113 -18.78 2.19 -7.63
N GLY A 114 -19.53 1.27 -8.21
CA GLY A 114 -19.45 1.08 -9.65
C GLY A 114 -20.52 0.16 -10.17
N VAL A 115 -20.85 0.30 -11.45
CA VAL A 115 -21.76 -0.60 -12.16
C VAL A 115 -20.97 -1.43 -13.14
N MET A 116 -21.20 -2.73 -13.11
CA MET A 116 -20.64 -3.71 -14.04
C MET A 116 -21.79 -4.37 -14.80
N GLU A 117 -21.60 -4.69 -16.07
CA GLU A 117 -22.59 -5.42 -16.86
C GLU A 117 -21.95 -6.68 -17.47
N ASP A 118 -22.62 -7.83 -17.39
CA ASP A 118 -22.19 -9.06 -18.08
C ASP A 118 -22.51 -9.01 -19.59
N ALA A 119 -22.18 -7.90 -20.23
CA ALA A 119 -22.51 -7.66 -21.63
C ALA A 119 -21.75 -8.62 -22.56
N ARG A 120 -22.47 -9.19 -23.52
CA ARG A 120 -21.95 -10.10 -24.55
C ARG A 120 -21.54 -9.31 -25.80
N LEU A 121 -20.72 -9.93 -26.66
CA LEU A 121 -20.23 -9.32 -27.91
C LEU A 121 -19.61 -7.91 -27.71
N LEU A 122 -18.65 -7.79 -26.78
CA LEU A 122 -17.95 -6.53 -26.45
C LEU A 122 -18.87 -5.37 -25.99
N GLY A 123 -20.06 -5.65 -25.45
CA GLY A 123 -21.00 -4.61 -25.01
C GLY A 123 -22.14 -4.34 -26.00
N LEU A 124 -22.20 -5.07 -27.12
CA LEU A 124 -23.27 -4.92 -28.11
C LEU A 124 -24.56 -5.62 -27.72
N VAL A 125 -24.50 -6.61 -26.82
CA VAL A 125 -25.68 -7.30 -26.28
C VAL A 125 -25.63 -7.14 -24.77
N GLY A 126 -26.66 -6.54 -24.19
CA GLY A 126 -26.74 -6.31 -22.75
C GLY A 126 -26.78 -7.60 -21.95
N GLY A 127 -26.42 -7.52 -20.67
CA GLY A 127 -26.41 -8.63 -19.73
C GLY A 127 -26.85 -8.20 -18.33
N THR A 128 -26.62 -9.06 -17.35
CA THR A 128 -26.94 -8.76 -15.94
C THR A 128 -26.07 -7.60 -15.45
N ARG A 129 -26.70 -6.55 -14.94
CA ARG A 129 -26.06 -5.38 -14.34
C ARG A 129 -25.92 -5.58 -12.84
N ARG A 130 -24.70 -5.44 -12.33
CA ARG A 130 -24.39 -5.52 -10.90
C ARG A 130 -23.77 -4.22 -10.47
N MET A 131 -24.32 -3.62 -9.44
CA MET A 131 -23.73 -2.48 -8.76
C MET A 131 -22.93 -3.00 -7.57
N VAL A 132 -21.69 -2.53 -7.42
CA VAL A 132 -20.89 -2.73 -6.21
C VAL A 132 -20.91 -1.46 -5.39
N LEU A 133 -20.99 -1.62 -4.07
CA LEU A 133 -21.00 -0.52 -3.13
C LEU A 133 -20.07 -0.80 -1.95
N GLY A 134 -19.07 0.05 -1.80
CA GLY A 134 -18.07 -0.03 -0.75
C GLY A 134 -18.66 0.23 0.63
N VAL A 135 -18.44 -0.69 1.56
CA VAL A 135 -18.78 -0.45 2.98
C VAL A 135 -18.08 0.81 3.53
N PRO A 136 -16.81 1.10 3.20
CA PRO A 136 -16.18 2.37 3.62
C PRO A 136 -16.91 3.62 3.10
N LEU A 137 -17.44 3.60 1.87
CA LEU A 137 -18.22 4.72 1.33
C LEU A 137 -19.55 4.90 2.07
N LEU A 138 -20.21 3.81 2.47
CA LEU A 138 -21.43 3.87 3.28
C LEU A 138 -21.19 4.48 4.66
N HIS A 139 -20.01 4.28 5.24
CA HIS A 139 -19.62 4.91 6.51
C HIS A 139 -19.16 6.35 6.36
N GLY A 140 -18.48 6.68 5.25
CA GLY A 140 -17.82 7.97 5.06
C GLY A 140 -18.64 9.04 4.35
N LEU A 141 -19.66 8.67 3.58
CA LEU A 141 -20.49 9.61 2.83
C LEU A 141 -21.83 9.88 3.55
N SER A 142 -22.39 11.06 3.34
CA SER A 142 -23.81 11.32 3.58
C SER A 142 -24.70 10.69 2.51
N VAL A 143 -26.00 10.56 2.79
CA VAL A 143 -27.01 10.08 1.82
C VAL A 143 -26.96 10.87 0.51
N SER A 144 -26.85 12.21 0.57
CA SER A 144 -26.80 13.03 -0.64
C SER A 144 -25.46 12.93 -1.38
N GLN A 145 -24.34 12.79 -0.67
CA GLN A 145 -23.06 12.53 -1.33
C GLN A 145 -23.05 11.15 -2.01
N LEU A 146 -23.62 10.12 -1.38
CA LEU A 146 -23.76 8.81 -2.02
C LEU A 146 -24.63 8.91 -3.28
N ARG A 147 -25.76 9.61 -3.24
CA ARG A 147 -26.62 9.85 -4.41
C ARG A 147 -25.84 10.49 -5.57
N SER A 148 -24.95 11.45 -5.26
CA SER A 148 -24.05 12.06 -6.25
C SER A 148 -23.10 11.05 -6.89
N VAL A 149 -22.50 10.16 -6.09
CA VAL A 149 -21.60 9.10 -6.56
C VAL A 149 -22.37 8.10 -7.43
N LEU A 150 -23.53 7.64 -6.99
CA LEU A 150 -24.38 6.73 -7.78
C LEU A 150 -24.80 7.36 -9.12
N ALA A 151 -25.09 8.67 -9.12
CA ALA A 151 -25.38 9.42 -10.34
C ALA A 151 -24.18 9.48 -11.28
N HIS A 152 -22.98 9.65 -10.75
CA HIS A 152 -21.75 9.58 -11.54
C HIS A 152 -21.60 8.20 -12.20
N GLU A 153 -21.67 7.13 -11.40
CA GLU A 153 -21.48 5.75 -11.85
C GLU A 153 -22.52 5.32 -12.90
N LEU A 154 -23.79 5.66 -12.69
CA LEU A 154 -24.87 5.38 -13.66
C LEU A 154 -24.77 6.28 -14.90
N GLY A 155 -24.12 7.44 -14.80
CA GLY A 155 -23.84 8.34 -15.91
C GLY A 155 -23.00 7.71 -17.01
N HIS A 156 -22.08 6.81 -16.65
CA HIS A 156 -21.30 6.03 -17.62
C HIS A 156 -22.16 5.11 -18.51
N TYR A 157 -23.40 4.81 -18.09
CA TYR A 157 -24.35 3.95 -18.80
C TYR A 157 -25.54 4.70 -19.39
N SER A 158 -25.52 6.04 -19.38
CA SER A 158 -26.57 6.89 -19.93
C SER A 158 -26.71 6.73 -21.46
N HIS A 159 -27.93 6.87 -21.99
CA HIS A 159 -28.24 6.62 -23.41
C HIS A 159 -27.65 7.66 -24.37
N ASP A 160 -27.20 8.81 -23.87
CA ASP A 160 -26.70 9.91 -24.69
C ASP A 160 -25.30 9.63 -25.27
N ASP A 161 -24.53 8.70 -24.69
CA ASP A 161 -23.23 8.25 -25.19
C ASP A 161 -23.28 6.77 -25.59
N THR A 162 -23.53 6.55 -26.88
CA THR A 162 -23.56 5.29 -27.65
C THR A 162 -22.85 4.05 -27.06
N ARG A 163 -23.37 2.83 -27.32
CA ARG A 163 -22.70 1.52 -27.08
C ARG A 163 -21.21 1.44 -27.48
N LEU A 164 -20.76 2.28 -28.41
CA LEU A 164 -19.34 2.43 -28.78
C LEU A 164 -18.46 2.89 -27.61
N SER A 165 -18.99 3.71 -26.71
CA SER A 165 -18.34 4.20 -25.49
C SER A 165 -18.00 3.06 -24.51
N VAL A 166 -18.91 2.10 -24.36
CA VAL A 166 -18.68 0.85 -23.58
C VAL A 166 -17.58 0.00 -24.22
N VAL A 167 -17.53 -0.07 -25.55
CA VAL A 167 -16.46 -0.76 -26.29
C VAL A 167 -15.10 -0.10 -26.05
N VAL A 168 -15.04 1.24 -25.98
CA VAL A 168 -13.78 1.96 -25.70
C VAL A 168 -13.28 1.68 -24.29
N HIS A 169 -14.16 1.69 -23.28
CA HIS A 169 -13.78 1.39 -21.91
C HIS A 169 -13.23 -0.04 -21.79
N ARG A 170 -13.97 -1.05 -22.29
CA ARG A 170 -13.51 -2.45 -22.30
C ARG A 170 -12.25 -2.66 -23.13
N GLY A 171 -12.10 -1.92 -24.23
CA GLY A 171 -10.88 -1.96 -25.04
C GLY A 171 -9.63 -1.59 -24.24
N ARG A 172 -9.73 -0.66 -23.28
CA ARG A 172 -8.63 -0.29 -22.39
C ARG A 172 -8.24 -1.45 -21.46
N GLU A 173 -9.22 -2.11 -20.85
CA GLU A 173 -8.98 -3.27 -19.96
C GLU A 173 -8.31 -4.42 -20.71
N VAL A 174 -8.82 -4.75 -21.90
CA VAL A 174 -8.30 -5.80 -22.78
C VAL A 174 -6.86 -5.50 -23.21
N ILE A 175 -6.58 -4.28 -23.66
CA ILE A 175 -5.24 -3.86 -24.06
C ILE A 175 -4.29 -3.88 -22.87
N GLY A 176 -4.74 -3.40 -21.70
CA GLY A 176 -3.98 -3.42 -20.45
C GLY A 176 -3.56 -4.83 -20.04
N ALA A 177 -4.53 -5.75 -19.97
CA ALA A 177 -4.29 -7.15 -19.66
C ALA A 177 -3.34 -7.82 -20.66
N THR A 178 -3.53 -7.55 -21.96
CA THR A 178 -2.67 -8.10 -23.03
C THR A 178 -1.23 -7.59 -22.91
N VAL A 179 -1.03 -6.29 -22.66
CA VAL A 179 0.29 -5.67 -22.51
C VAL A 179 1.00 -6.15 -21.24
N GLN A 180 0.26 -6.33 -20.14
CA GLN A 180 0.81 -6.85 -18.88
C GLN A 180 1.29 -8.29 -19.05
N GLN A 181 0.48 -9.14 -19.69
CA GLN A 181 0.79 -10.55 -19.91
C GLN A 181 1.99 -10.77 -20.85
N LEU A 182 2.22 -9.85 -21.80
CA LEU A 182 3.33 -9.93 -22.76
C LEU A 182 4.55 -9.08 -22.35
N SER A 183 4.54 -8.54 -21.12
CA SER A 183 5.62 -7.70 -20.61
C SER A 183 6.98 -8.44 -20.61
N GLY A 184 8.04 -7.75 -21.01
CA GLY A 184 9.40 -8.32 -21.08
C GLY A 184 9.82 -8.87 -22.45
N SER A 185 8.94 -8.89 -23.46
CA SER A 185 9.26 -9.30 -24.83
C SER A 185 9.25 -8.12 -25.83
N LEU A 186 10.00 -8.22 -26.93
CA LEU A 186 9.98 -7.22 -28.01
C LEU A 186 8.56 -7.04 -28.62
N PRO A 187 7.79 -8.12 -28.89
CA PRO A 187 6.37 -8.01 -29.22
C PRO A 187 5.53 -7.27 -28.18
N GLY A 188 5.74 -7.54 -26.89
CA GLY A 188 5.05 -6.84 -25.80
C GLY A 188 5.41 -5.36 -25.73
N TRP A 189 6.66 -4.99 -26.04
CA TRP A 189 7.06 -3.58 -26.16
C TRP A 189 6.34 -2.87 -27.31
N LEU A 190 6.22 -3.50 -28.49
CA LEU A 190 5.49 -2.95 -29.63
C LEU A 190 4.00 -2.79 -29.31
N LEU A 191 3.37 -3.82 -28.75
CA LEU A 191 1.97 -3.76 -28.30
C LEU A 191 1.75 -2.70 -27.22
N ARG A 192 2.74 -2.46 -26.34
CA ARG A 192 2.70 -1.38 -25.35
C ARG A 192 2.71 0.00 -26.01
N GLN A 193 3.51 0.22 -27.05
CA GLN A 193 3.49 1.50 -27.78
C GLN A 193 2.16 1.71 -28.48
N TYR A 194 1.61 0.66 -29.10
CA TYR A 194 0.27 0.71 -29.68
C TYR A 194 -0.79 0.99 -28.61
N GLY A 195 -0.67 0.34 -27.44
CA GLY A 195 -1.53 0.60 -26.29
C GLY A 195 -1.49 2.07 -25.87
N LYS A 196 -0.31 2.70 -25.80
CA LYS A 196 -0.21 4.14 -25.52
C LYS A 196 -0.90 5.01 -26.57
N LEU A 197 -0.81 4.65 -27.85
CA LEU A 197 -1.54 5.33 -28.92
C LEU A 197 -3.06 5.20 -28.71
N TYR A 198 -3.53 3.98 -28.38
CA TYR A 198 -4.93 3.76 -28.05
C TYR A 198 -5.39 4.57 -26.84
N LEU A 199 -4.58 4.64 -25.77
CA LEU A 199 -4.86 5.47 -24.59
C LEU A 199 -4.93 6.95 -24.96
N LEU A 200 -4.03 7.44 -25.82
CA LEU A 200 -4.01 8.83 -26.29
C LEU A 200 -5.26 9.19 -27.12
N VAL A 201 -5.65 8.29 -28.03
CA VAL A 201 -6.82 8.46 -28.90
C VAL A 201 -8.12 8.38 -28.09
N SER A 202 -8.20 7.48 -27.11
CA SER A 202 -9.38 7.31 -26.25
C SER A 202 -9.48 8.35 -25.13
N ALA A 203 -8.39 9.00 -24.73
CA ALA A 203 -8.37 9.95 -23.61
C ALA A 203 -9.36 11.12 -23.78
N ALA A 204 -9.51 11.65 -25.00
CA ALA A 204 -10.46 12.74 -25.24
C ALA A 204 -11.93 12.30 -25.09
N THR A 205 -12.24 11.04 -25.41
CA THR A 205 -13.58 10.45 -25.20
C THR A 205 -13.79 10.19 -23.72
N SER A 206 -12.82 9.57 -23.03
CA SER A 206 -12.86 9.31 -21.59
C SER A 206 -13.12 10.59 -20.79
N ARG A 207 -12.34 11.66 -21.03
CA ARG A 207 -12.54 12.94 -20.34
C ARG A 207 -13.95 13.52 -20.53
N ARG A 208 -14.56 13.35 -21.70
CA ARG A 208 -15.93 13.84 -21.93
C ARG A 208 -16.96 13.01 -21.16
N GLN A 209 -16.77 11.70 -21.06
CA GLN A 209 -17.66 10.83 -20.30
C GLN A 209 -17.62 11.18 -18.81
N GLU A 210 -16.44 11.43 -18.27
CA GLU A 210 -16.26 11.90 -16.88
C GLU A 210 -17.00 13.22 -16.62
N LEU A 211 -16.85 14.20 -17.51
CA LEU A 211 -17.55 15.48 -17.39
C LEU A 211 -19.07 15.36 -17.57
N ALA A 212 -19.54 14.42 -18.40
CA ALA A 212 -20.97 14.14 -18.56
C ALA A 212 -21.55 13.45 -17.32
N ALA A 213 -20.82 12.51 -16.73
CA ALA A 213 -21.18 11.88 -15.46
C ALA A 213 -21.19 12.90 -14.32
N ASP A 214 -20.23 13.82 -14.26
CA ASP A 214 -20.23 14.96 -13.33
C ASP A 214 -21.47 15.85 -13.50
N ALA A 215 -21.88 16.10 -14.75
CA ALA A 215 -23.08 16.87 -15.01
C ALA A 215 -24.35 16.16 -14.54
N LEU A 216 -24.39 14.83 -14.62
CA LEU A 216 -25.48 14.05 -14.05
C LEU A 216 -25.48 14.09 -12.52
N SER A 217 -24.31 14.04 -11.87
CA SER A 217 -24.20 14.25 -10.42
C SER A 217 -24.76 15.60 -9.99
N VAL A 218 -24.39 16.69 -10.68
CA VAL A 218 -24.93 18.04 -10.39
C VAL A 218 -26.44 18.09 -10.60
N ARG A 219 -26.96 17.45 -11.65
CA ARG A 219 -28.42 17.36 -11.87
C ARG A 219 -29.15 16.57 -10.78
N ALA A 220 -28.48 15.58 -10.17
CA ALA A 220 -29.08 14.70 -9.18
C ALA A 220 -29.17 15.32 -7.78
N VAL A 221 -28.20 16.17 -7.41
CA VAL A 221 -28.04 16.67 -6.02
C VAL A 221 -27.64 18.14 -5.91
N GLY A 222 -27.56 18.88 -7.02
CA GLY A 222 -27.04 20.25 -7.03
C GLY A 222 -25.51 20.32 -7.00
N ARG A 223 -24.98 21.50 -7.32
CA ARG A 223 -23.54 21.71 -7.54
C ARG A 223 -22.73 21.57 -6.26
N ALA A 224 -23.16 22.20 -5.18
CA ALA A 224 -22.43 22.21 -3.91
C ALA A 224 -22.26 20.78 -3.36
N THR A 225 -23.32 19.98 -3.37
CA THR A 225 -23.28 18.59 -2.90
C THR A 225 -22.49 17.69 -3.83
N ALA A 226 -22.58 17.87 -5.15
CA ALA A 226 -21.78 17.08 -6.10
C ALA A 226 -20.27 17.34 -5.95
N GLN A 227 -19.88 18.61 -5.79
CA GLN A 227 -18.49 18.98 -5.52
C GLN A 227 -18.01 18.49 -4.16
N SER A 228 -18.88 18.52 -3.14
CA SER A 228 -18.58 17.95 -1.82
C SER A 228 -18.33 16.45 -1.92
N ALA A 229 -19.20 15.70 -2.60
CA ALA A 229 -19.05 14.26 -2.79
C ALA A 229 -17.74 13.90 -3.50
N LEU A 230 -17.39 14.64 -4.56
CA LEU A 230 -16.15 14.40 -5.31
C LEU A 230 -14.89 14.57 -4.43
N ARG A 231 -14.87 15.56 -3.52
CA ARG A 231 -13.77 15.72 -2.55
C ARG A 231 -13.81 14.64 -1.48
N GLU A 232 -15.00 14.33 -0.96
CA GLU A 232 -15.17 13.40 0.16
C GLU A 232 -14.72 11.98 -0.20
N VAL A 233 -14.96 11.51 -1.42
CA VAL A 233 -14.49 10.18 -1.87
C VAL A 233 -12.98 10.02 -1.69
N GLY A 234 -12.18 11.03 -2.07
CA GLY A 234 -10.72 10.99 -1.90
C GLY A 234 -10.28 11.05 -0.43
N VAL A 235 -11.05 11.73 0.42
CA VAL A 235 -10.78 11.78 1.87
C VAL A 235 -11.11 10.45 2.54
N VAL A 236 -12.24 9.83 2.16
CA VAL A 236 -12.62 8.50 2.66
C VAL A 236 -11.62 7.43 2.21
N ASP A 237 -11.11 7.51 0.98
CA ASP A 237 -10.05 6.63 0.46
C ASP A 237 -8.77 6.74 1.30
N ALA A 238 -8.26 7.96 1.48
CA ALA A 238 -7.08 8.20 2.31
C ALA A 238 -7.29 7.76 3.78
N ALA A 239 -8.47 8.00 4.35
CA ALA A 239 -8.80 7.57 5.70
C ALA A 239 -8.90 6.04 5.83
N TRP A 240 -9.43 5.36 4.80
CA TRP A 240 -9.54 3.91 4.77
C TRP A 240 -8.16 3.25 4.67
N ASP A 241 -7.29 3.77 3.82
CA ASP A 241 -5.89 3.33 3.72
C ASP A 241 -5.14 3.53 5.04
N PHE A 242 -5.33 4.68 5.69
CA PHE A 242 -4.77 4.95 7.01
C PHE A 242 -5.31 3.97 8.07
N TYR A 243 -6.62 3.70 8.07
CA TYR A 243 -7.26 2.75 8.98
C TYR A 243 -6.69 1.34 8.85
N LEU A 244 -6.62 0.82 7.62
CA LEU A 244 -6.03 -0.50 7.34
C LEU A 244 -4.55 -0.54 7.74
N GLY A 245 -3.80 0.51 7.40
CA GLY A 245 -2.37 0.62 7.65
C GLY A 245 -2.00 0.76 9.13
N GLN A 246 -2.72 1.57 9.91
CA GLN A 246 -2.33 1.90 11.29
C GLN A 246 -3.03 1.07 12.35
N TYR A 247 -4.23 0.55 12.10
CA TYR A 247 -4.99 -0.20 13.09
C TYR A 247 -5.03 -1.68 12.77
N VAL A 248 -5.47 -2.04 11.56
CA VAL A 248 -5.65 -3.45 11.17
C VAL A 248 -4.30 -4.16 11.02
N SER A 249 -3.36 -3.57 10.28
CA SER A 249 -2.05 -4.19 10.02
C SER A 249 -1.25 -4.44 11.31
N THR A 250 -1.36 -3.55 12.30
CA THR A 250 -0.62 -3.64 13.57
C THR A 250 -1.05 -4.85 14.39
N GLY A 251 -2.36 -5.18 14.38
CA GLY A 251 -2.84 -6.43 14.96
C GLY A 251 -2.34 -7.65 14.18
N TRP A 252 -2.44 -7.62 12.84
CA TRP A 252 -2.06 -8.75 12.00
C TRP A 252 -0.60 -9.17 12.15
N ASP A 253 0.29 -8.20 12.32
CA ASP A 253 1.73 -8.39 12.55
C ASP A 253 2.05 -9.16 13.84
N VAL A 254 1.09 -9.32 14.76
CA VAL A 254 1.28 -10.04 16.03
C VAL A 254 0.31 -11.22 16.17
N GLY A 255 -0.28 -11.67 15.05
CA GLY A 255 -1.24 -12.77 15.05
C GLY A 255 -2.59 -12.42 15.67
N LEU A 256 -2.92 -11.14 15.78
CA LEU A 256 -4.22 -10.64 16.23
C LEU A 256 -5.02 -10.08 15.05
N ALA A 257 -6.33 -10.08 15.14
CA ALA A 257 -7.20 -9.45 14.16
C ALA A 257 -8.45 -8.89 14.83
N PRO A 258 -9.09 -7.84 14.29
CA PRO A 258 -10.38 -7.41 14.79
C PRO A 258 -11.42 -8.52 14.57
N THR A 259 -12.47 -8.57 15.39
CA THR A 259 -13.64 -9.39 15.07
C THR A 259 -14.26 -8.93 13.73
N PRO A 260 -14.98 -9.79 13.00
CA PRO A 260 -15.61 -9.41 11.74
C PRO A 260 -16.54 -8.20 11.88
N ALA A 261 -17.28 -8.12 12.99
CA ALA A 261 -18.11 -6.96 13.33
C ALA A 261 -17.27 -5.71 13.61
N ALA A 262 -16.17 -5.82 14.36
CA ALA A 262 -15.30 -4.70 14.66
C ALA A 262 -14.49 -4.19 13.45
N PHE A 263 -14.23 -5.05 12.45
CA PHE A 263 -13.40 -4.71 11.29
C PHE A 263 -13.93 -3.50 10.52
N PHE A 264 -15.22 -3.46 10.17
CA PHE A 264 -15.81 -2.27 9.57
C PHE A 264 -16.33 -1.28 10.62
N GLY A 265 -16.75 -1.77 11.79
CA GLY A 265 -17.30 -0.94 12.87
C GLY A 265 -16.29 0.04 13.51
N GLY A 266 -14.98 -0.20 13.39
CA GLY A 266 -13.94 0.73 13.83
C GLY A 266 -13.78 1.96 12.94
N PHE A 267 -14.01 1.82 11.63
CA PHE A 267 -13.82 2.92 10.68
C PHE A 267 -14.69 4.16 10.94
N PRO A 268 -16.02 4.07 11.19
CA PRO A 268 -16.80 5.25 11.54
C PRO A 268 -16.36 5.90 12.87
N GLN A 269 -15.75 5.15 13.80
CA GLN A 269 -15.20 5.72 15.03
C GLN A 269 -13.96 6.57 14.73
N LEU A 270 -13.09 6.10 13.83
CA LEU A 270 -11.95 6.86 13.33
C LEU A 270 -12.39 8.15 12.63
N LEU A 271 -13.37 8.06 11.72
CA LEU A 271 -13.89 9.23 10.99
C LEU A 271 -14.46 10.28 11.95
N ALA A 272 -15.21 9.85 12.98
CA ALA A 272 -15.78 10.74 13.97
C ALA A 272 -14.69 11.41 14.84
N ALA A 273 -13.70 10.63 15.29
CA ALA A 273 -12.64 11.13 16.17
C ALA A 273 -11.66 12.08 15.47
N ARG A 274 -11.42 11.91 14.16
CA ARG A 274 -10.48 12.71 13.36
C ARG A 274 -11.16 13.72 12.44
N HIS A 275 -12.39 14.13 12.76
CA HIS A 275 -13.17 15.03 11.90
C HIS A 275 -12.41 16.33 11.52
N GLY A 276 -11.61 16.89 12.45
CA GLY A 276 -10.78 18.07 12.21
C GLY A 276 -9.67 17.85 11.18
N GLU A 277 -8.82 16.83 11.37
CA GLU A 277 -7.74 16.48 10.43
C GLU A 277 -8.27 16.14 9.03
N LEU A 278 -9.39 15.42 8.96
CA LEU A 278 -10.06 15.13 7.70
C LEU A 278 -10.60 16.42 7.04
N GLY A 279 -10.98 17.42 7.84
CA GLY A 279 -11.33 18.77 7.37
C GLY A 279 -10.18 19.43 6.61
N ASP A 280 -8.95 19.33 7.13
CA ASP A 280 -7.77 19.87 6.46
C ASP A 280 -7.49 19.14 5.14
N LEU A 281 -7.62 17.81 5.10
CA LEU A 281 -7.48 17.02 3.87
C LEU A 281 -8.51 17.39 2.80
N ARG A 282 -9.76 17.73 3.18
CA ARG A 282 -10.78 18.23 2.23
C ARG A 282 -10.32 19.50 1.52
N THR A 283 -9.57 20.35 2.21
CA THR A 283 -9.04 21.61 1.64
C THR A 283 -7.77 21.39 0.82
N ALA A 284 -6.90 20.46 1.21
CA ALA A 284 -5.65 20.18 0.50
C ALA A 284 -5.83 19.34 -0.77
N SER A 285 -6.81 18.43 -0.79
CA SER A 285 -7.05 17.49 -1.91
C SER A 285 -7.45 18.17 -3.23
N SER A 286 -7.89 19.44 -3.21
CA SER A 286 -8.22 20.19 -4.42
C SER A 286 -7.00 20.63 -5.25
N ASP A 287 -5.78 20.56 -4.71
CA ASP A 287 -4.58 21.13 -5.33
C ASP A 287 -3.70 20.10 -6.06
N ALA A 288 -4.06 18.82 -6.03
CA ALA A 288 -3.28 17.74 -6.65
C ALA A 288 -3.31 17.81 -8.18
N ARG A 289 -2.13 17.89 -8.81
CA ARG A 289 -1.97 17.86 -10.28
C ARG A 289 -1.98 16.41 -10.77
N GLY A 290 -2.99 16.03 -11.57
CA GLY A 290 -3.02 14.73 -12.23
C GLY A 290 -2.03 14.62 -13.39
N THR A 291 -1.77 13.39 -13.84
CA THR A 291 -0.90 13.08 -14.98
C THR A 291 -1.71 12.82 -16.25
N ARG A 292 -1.06 12.93 -17.42
CA ARG A 292 -1.71 12.60 -18.72
C ARG A 292 -2.12 11.12 -18.86
N TRP A 293 -1.74 10.28 -17.90
CA TRP A 293 -1.95 8.83 -17.91
C TRP A 293 -3.02 8.37 -16.92
N ASP A 294 -3.54 9.27 -16.09
CA ASP A 294 -4.59 8.97 -15.12
C ASP A 294 -5.88 8.58 -15.87
N SER A 295 -6.65 7.66 -15.30
CA SER A 295 -7.92 7.20 -15.89
C SER A 295 -8.99 8.30 -15.89
N HIS A 296 -8.89 9.27 -14.98
CA HIS A 296 -9.80 10.39 -14.81
C HIS A 296 -9.06 11.74 -14.95
N PRO A 297 -9.74 12.81 -15.38
CA PRO A 297 -9.21 14.17 -15.24
C PRO A 297 -8.92 14.49 -13.77
N PRO A 298 -7.95 15.38 -13.48
CA PRO A 298 -7.69 15.85 -12.12
C PRO A 298 -8.96 16.40 -11.46
N THR A 299 -9.12 16.19 -10.15
CA THR A 299 -10.26 16.68 -9.36
C THR A 299 -10.49 18.17 -9.55
N ALA A 300 -9.42 18.98 -9.57
CA ALA A 300 -9.50 20.42 -9.80
C ALA A 300 -10.18 20.78 -11.13
N GLU A 301 -9.87 20.07 -12.22
CA GLU A 301 -10.47 20.32 -13.54
C GLU A 301 -11.97 19.99 -13.54
N ARG A 302 -12.36 18.91 -12.85
CA ARG A 302 -13.77 18.48 -12.70
C ARG A 302 -14.57 19.48 -11.87
N LEU A 303 -14.01 19.97 -10.76
CA LEU A 303 -14.64 21.01 -9.94
C LEU A 303 -14.91 22.30 -10.74
N VAL A 304 -13.92 22.78 -11.49
CA VAL A 304 -14.07 23.96 -12.36
C VAL A 304 -15.10 23.73 -13.47
N ALA A 305 -15.19 22.50 -14.00
CA ALA A 305 -16.23 22.18 -14.97
C ALA A 305 -17.64 22.19 -14.35
N MET A 306 -17.79 21.66 -13.13
CA MET A 306 -19.05 21.68 -12.38
C MET A 306 -19.52 23.10 -12.07
N ASP A 307 -18.60 24.05 -11.83
CA ASP A 307 -18.94 25.47 -11.60
C ASP A 307 -19.70 26.13 -12.76
N ARG A 308 -19.55 25.60 -13.97
CA ARG A 308 -20.18 26.12 -15.19
C ARG A 308 -21.54 25.50 -15.47
N LEU A 309 -21.94 24.48 -14.72
CA LEU A 309 -23.20 23.78 -14.93
C LEU A 309 -24.37 24.51 -14.28
N PRO A 310 -25.60 24.44 -14.83
CA PRO A 310 -26.80 24.92 -14.14
C PRO A 310 -26.95 24.22 -12.79
N ASP A 311 -27.24 25.00 -11.75
CA ASP A 311 -27.48 24.46 -10.42
C ASP A 311 -28.93 23.99 -10.28
N VAL A 312 -29.15 23.00 -9.42
CA VAL A 312 -30.47 22.46 -9.10
C VAL A 312 -30.69 22.60 -7.61
N ALA A 313 -31.84 23.14 -7.21
CA ALA A 313 -32.21 23.20 -5.81
C ALA A 313 -32.39 21.78 -5.26
N HIS A 314 -31.51 21.40 -4.34
CA HIS A 314 -31.53 20.13 -3.63
C HIS A 314 -31.41 20.42 -2.14
N VAL A 315 -32.22 19.75 -1.33
CA VAL A 315 -32.09 19.82 0.14
C VAL A 315 -31.14 18.70 0.55
N PRO A 316 -29.93 19.02 1.06
CA PRO A 316 -28.99 17.98 1.49
C PRO A 316 -29.58 17.12 2.59
N ASP A 317 -29.46 15.81 2.41
CA ASP A 317 -29.63 14.80 3.44
C ASP A 317 -28.25 14.40 3.96
N ASP A 318 -27.93 14.93 5.14
CA ASP A 318 -26.64 14.76 5.82
C ASP A 318 -26.60 13.50 6.71
N ARG A 319 -27.67 12.67 6.72
CA ARG A 319 -27.61 11.37 7.40
C ARG A 319 -26.45 10.55 6.81
N PRO A 320 -25.72 9.76 7.61
CA PRO A 320 -24.72 8.83 7.08
C PRO A 320 -25.36 7.84 6.09
N ALA A 321 -24.71 7.60 4.96
CA ALA A 321 -25.23 6.76 3.88
C ALA A 321 -25.53 5.31 4.33
N ARG A 322 -24.86 4.81 5.38
CA ARG A 322 -25.18 3.54 6.03
C ARG A 322 -26.64 3.42 6.47
N ALA A 323 -27.33 4.54 6.71
CA ALA A 323 -28.76 4.53 7.06
C ALA A 323 -29.64 3.94 5.95
N LEU A 324 -29.17 3.96 4.69
CA LEU A 324 -29.89 3.40 3.54
C LEU A 324 -29.89 1.88 3.50
N VAL A 325 -29.00 1.24 4.28
CA VAL A 325 -28.86 -0.22 4.37
C VAL A 325 -29.09 -0.66 5.82
N PRO A 326 -30.35 -0.88 6.23
CA PRO A 326 -30.66 -1.50 7.50
C PRO A 326 -29.90 -2.82 7.69
N GLY A 327 -29.29 -3.02 8.86
CA GLY A 327 -28.49 -4.22 9.13
C GLY A 327 -27.12 -4.26 8.42
N LEU A 328 -26.61 -3.11 7.94
CA LEU A 328 -25.29 -3.02 7.33
C LEU A 328 -24.20 -3.70 8.18
N ASP A 329 -24.24 -3.56 9.50
CA ASP A 329 -23.22 -4.15 10.39
C ASP A 329 -23.14 -5.68 10.26
N VAL A 330 -24.27 -6.36 10.05
CA VAL A 330 -24.31 -7.82 9.85
C VAL A 330 -23.75 -8.18 8.48
N LEU A 331 -24.17 -7.49 7.43
CA LEU A 331 -23.68 -7.71 6.07
C LEU A 331 -22.16 -7.40 5.98
N ALA A 332 -21.71 -6.33 6.62
CA ALA A 332 -20.32 -5.95 6.70
C ALA A 332 -19.48 -6.99 7.46
N ALA A 333 -20.00 -7.55 8.55
CA ALA A 333 -19.33 -8.64 9.27
C ALA A 333 -19.20 -9.90 8.39
N THR A 334 -20.26 -10.29 7.66
CA THR A 334 -20.19 -11.40 6.69
C THR A 334 -19.17 -11.12 5.60
N LEU A 335 -19.18 -9.91 5.02
CA LEU A 335 -18.20 -9.50 4.02
C LEU A 335 -16.77 -9.58 4.57
N ALA A 336 -16.57 -9.16 5.82
CA ALA A 336 -15.27 -9.22 6.48
C ALA A 336 -14.78 -10.66 6.62
N ASP A 337 -15.64 -11.58 7.09
CA ASP A 337 -15.31 -13.01 7.21
C ASP A 337 -15.03 -13.69 5.86
N GLU A 338 -15.76 -13.33 4.80
CA GLU A 338 -15.59 -13.90 3.45
C GLU A 338 -14.34 -13.37 2.74
N THR A 339 -14.03 -12.08 2.91
CA THR A 339 -12.94 -11.42 2.18
C THR A 339 -11.62 -11.57 2.92
N PHE A 340 -11.63 -11.25 4.21
CA PHE A 340 -10.46 -11.30 5.04
C PHE A 340 -10.49 -12.65 5.73
N ALA A 341 -9.86 -13.63 5.09
CA ALA A 341 -9.49 -14.85 5.81
C ALA A 341 -8.58 -14.40 6.96
N PHE A 342 -9.16 -14.21 8.14
CA PHE A 342 -8.42 -13.83 9.35
C PHE A 342 -7.39 -14.91 9.76
N GLU A 343 -7.21 -15.96 8.96
CA GLU A 343 -6.32 -17.12 9.16
C GLU A 343 -6.47 -17.68 10.58
N ASP A 344 -5.36 -18.18 11.14
CA ASP A 344 -5.22 -18.66 12.52
C ASP A 344 -5.08 -17.51 13.54
N ARG A 345 -5.41 -16.26 13.17
CA ARG A 345 -5.25 -15.11 14.08
C ARG A 345 -6.31 -15.12 15.16
N ARG A 346 -5.90 -14.75 16.36
CA ARG A 346 -6.83 -14.55 17.47
C ARG A 346 -7.63 -13.27 17.23
N ARG A 347 -8.95 -13.41 17.16
CA ARG A 347 -9.88 -12.31 16.91
C ARG A 347 -10.28 -11.63 18.23
N LEU A 348 -10.19 -10.31 18.29
CA LEU A 348 -10.49 -9.50 19.47
C LEU A 348 -11.22 -8.22 19.04
N ASP A 349 -12.02 -7.62 19.93
CA ASP A 349 -12.54 -6.29 19.68
C ASP A 349 -11.45 -5.23 19.92
N TRP A 350 -11.63 -4.04 19.34
CA TRP A 350 -10.62 -2.98 19.35
C TRP A 350 -10.03 -2.65 20.74
N PRO A 351 -10.82 -2.53 21.83
CA PRO A 351 -10.27 -2.26 23.17
C PRO A 351 -9.34 -3.34 23.71
N ASP A 352 -9.50 -4.59 23.28
CA ASP A 352 -8.69 -5.73 23.72
C ASP A 352 -7.58 -6.08 22.71
N LEU A 353 -7.74 -5.69 21.44
CA LEU A 353 -6.77 -5.89 20.37
C LEU A 353 -5.60 -4.91 20.48
N VAL A 354 -5.91 -3.62 20.64
CA VAL A 354 -4.92 -2.53 20.56
C VAL A 354 -3.87 -2.62 21.66
N PRO A 355 -4.22 -2.87 22.94
CA PRO A 355 -3.22 -2.91 24.00
C PRO A 355 -2.08 -3.91 23.75
N PRO A 356 -2.34 -5.20 23.47
CA PRO A 356 -1.26 -6.15 23.19
C PRO A 356 -0.58 -5.91 21.84
N ALA A 357 -1.29 -5.43 20.82
CA ALA A 357 -0.69 -5.15 19.50
C ALA A 357 0.34 -4.01 19.57
N VAL A 358 -0.02 -2.91 20.23
CA VAL A 358 0.87 -1.77 20.47
C VAL A 358 2.02 -2.16 21.40
N ALA A 359 1.73 -2.87 22.51
CA ALA A 359 2.75 -3.34 23.44
C ALA A 359 3.84 -4.18 22.74
N ALA A 360 3.44 -5.09 21.86
CA ALA A 360 4.39 -5.91 21.11
C ALA A 360 5.24 -5.08 20.13
N GLY A 361 4.66 -4.06 19.49
CA GLY A 361 5.39 -3.12 18.63
C GLY A 361 6.39 -2.25 19.40
N GLU A 362 6.01 -1.77 20.58
CA GLU A 362 6.89 -1.02 21.50
C GLU A 362 8.02 -1.91 22.05
N GLN A 363 7.70 -3.15 22.45
CA GLN A 363 8.71 -4.11 22.94
C GLN A 363 9.73 -4.43 21.85
N ARG A 364 9.33 -4.57 20.58
CA ARG A 364 10.29 -4.77 19.48
C ARG A 364 11.26 -3.60 19.31
N ARG A 365 10.77 -2.36 19.50
CA ARG A 365 11.62 -1.16 19.49
C ARG A 365 12.53 -1.11 20.72
N ALA A 366 12.02 -1.46 21.90
CA ALA A 366 12.80 -1.58 23.12
C ALA A 366 13.89 -2.65 23.00
N ASP A 367 13.59 -3.79 22.39
CA ASP A 367 14.55 -4.89 22.21
C ASP A 367 15.74 -4.48 21.34
N ALA A 368 15.54 -3.62 20.33
CA ALA A 368 16.66 -3.06 19.55
C ALA A 368 17.63 -2.29 20.45
N VAL A 369 17.11 -1.52 21.40
CA VAL A 369 17.92 -0.81 22.39
C VAL A 369 18.56 -1.77 23.38
N HIS A 370 17.80 -2.72 23.92
CA HIS A 370 18.34 -3.70 24.87
C HIS A 370 19.45 -4.57 24.25
N ARG A 371 19.37 -4.94 22.98
CA ARG A 371 20.45 -5.67 22.30
C ARG A 371 21.73 -4.85 22.18
N VAL A 372 21.64 -3.54 21.92
CA VAL A 372 22.81 -2.64 21.94
C VAL A 372 23.39 -2.55 23.35
N VAL A 373 22.54 -2.38 24.38
CA VAL A 373 22.96 -2.35 25.78
C VAL A 373 23.67 -3.66 26.17
N ALA A 374 23.10 -4.81 25.79
CA ALA A 374 23.69 -6.13 26.05
C ALA A 374 25.13 -6.22 25.53
N ARG A 375 25.35 -5.78 24.28
CA ARG A 375 26.68 -5.74 23.65
C ARG A 375 27.64 -4.78 24.36
N LEU A 376 27.18 -3.60 24.76
CA LEU A 376 28.01 -2.59 25.41
C LEU A 376 28.43 -2.95 26.84
N VAL A 377 27.64 -3.77 27.53
CA VAL A 377 27.91 -4.26 28.89
C VAL A 377 28.58 -5.63 28.87
N GLY A 378 28.45 -6.39 27.77
CA GLY A 378 29.03 -7.72 27.65
C GLY A 378 28.18 -8.81 28.32
N VAL A 379 26.86 -8.66 28.30
CA VAL A 379 25.90 -9.62 28.86
C VAL A 379 25.03 -10.24 27.75
N PRO A 380 24.48 -11.45 27.94
CA PRO A 380 23.64 -12.09 26.91
C PRO A 380 22.36 -11.33 26.57
N ARG A 381 21.77 -10.65 27.55
CA ARG A 381 20.51 -9.90 27.42
C ARG A 381 20.60 -8.57 28.15
N GLY A 382 20.17 -7.50 27.49
CA GLY A 382 20.11 -6.17 28.09
C GLY A 382 18.89 -6.01 28.98
N SER A 383 19.03 -5.23 30.05
CA SER A 383 17.94 -4.87 30.96
C SER A 383 17.78 -3.35 31.04
N VAL A 384 16.65 -2.89 31.60
CA VAL A 384 16.44 -1.47 31.90
C VAL A 384 17.50 -0.99 32.90
N GLY A 385 17.84 -1.79 33.90
CA GLY A 385 18.87 -1.48 34.89
C GLY A 385 20.24 -1.26 34.24
N ALA A 386 20.67 -2.18 33.36
CA ALA A 386 21.94 -2.08 32.65
C ALA A 386 22.00 -0.85 31.72
N LEU A 387 20.87 -0.48 31.13
CA LEU A 387 20.75 0.75 30.33
C LEU A 387 20.96 2.00 31.19
N LEU A 388 20.30 2.06 32.35
CA LEU A 388 20.42 3.17 33.28
C LEU A 388 21.84 3.26 33.86
N ASP A 389 22.48 2.13 34.13
CA ASP A 389 23.89 2.06 34.55
C ASP A 389 24.82 2.71 33.50
N LEU A 390 24.60 2.44 32.20
CA LEU A 390 25.40 3.05 31.13
C LEU A 390 25.25 4.57 31.10
N VAL A 391 24.02 5.08 31.23
CA VAL A 391 23.80 6.53 31.23
C VAL A 391 24.42 7.18 32.47
N GLU A 392 24.23 6.59 33.65
CA GLU A 392 24.78 7.05 34.92
C GLU A 392 26.31 7.11 34.91
N GLN A 393 26.96 6.17 34.22
CA GLN A 393 28.41 6.15 33.98
C GLN A 393 28.90 7.19 32.94
N GLY A 394 28.01 8.05 32.44
CA GLY A 394 28.33 9.03 31.41
C GLY A 394 28.49 8.44 30.00
N ARG A 395 28.08 7.18 29.78
CA ARG A 395 28.21 6.48 28.49
C ARG A 395 26.99 6.65 27.58
N GLY A 396 26.06 7.56 27.90
CA GLY A 396 24.88 7.86 27.06
C GLY A 396 25.24 8.27 25.62
N ALA A 397 26.32 9.03 25.42
CA ALA A 397 26.80 9.39 24.08
C ALA A 397 27.37 8.19 23.30
N GLN A 398 27.94 7.19 23.99
CA GLN A 398 28.36 5.93 23.35
C GLN A 398 27.14 5.15 22.91
N LEU A 399 26.13 5.01 23.78
CA LEU A 399 24.88 4.33 23.47
C LEU A 399 24.18 4.96 22.26
N ALA A 400 24.07 6.30 22.22
CA ALA A 400 23.47 7.02 21.09
C ALA A 400 24.19 6.72 19.76
N ARG A 401 25.54 6.72 19.76
CA ARG A 401 26.33 6.38 18.56
C ARG A 401 26.09 4.95 18.07
N GLU A 402 26.06 3.97 18.97
CA GLU A 402 25.82 2.56 18.60
C GLU A 402 24.40 2.33 18.09
N LEU A 403 23.43 3.13 18.57
CA LEU A 403 22.06 3.13 18.07
C LEU A 403 21.89 3.89 16.75
N GLY A 404 22.91 4.64 16.31
CA GLY A 404 22.81 5.52 15.14
C GLY A 404 21.87 6.71 15.34
N VAL A 405 21.71 7.17 16.59
CA VAL A 405 20.84 8.30 16.96
C VAL A 405 21.68 9.45 17.53
N GLU A 406 21.09 10.65 17.53
CA GLU A 406 21.72 11.83 18.13
C GLU A 406 21.74 11.74 19.66
N PRO A 407 22.80 12.20 20.34
CA PRO A 407 22.80 12.32 21.79
C PRO A 407 21.70 13.29 22.26
N ALA A 408 21.22 13.12 23.50
CA ALA A 408 20.18 13.98 24.05
C ALA A 408 20.61 15.45 24.01
N ARG A 409 19.85 16.30 23.32
CA ARG A 409 20.08 17.76 23.32
C ARG A 409 19.55 18.35 24.61
N VAL A 410 20.36 19.16 25.28
CA VAL A 410 19.98 19.76 26.57
C VAL A 410 18.91 20.83 26.37
N HIS A 411 18.99 21.72 25.36
CA HIS A 411 17.96 22.74 25.06
C HIS A 411 17.91 23.08 23.56
N ALA A 412 16.72 23.08 22.95
CA ALA A 412 16.41 23.90 21.77
C ALA A 412 14.89 24.19 21.74
N PRO A 413 14.46 25.47 21.85
CA PRO A 413 13.16 25.90 21.39
C PRO A 413 13.20 26.02 19.86
N ASP A 414 12.03 25.85 19.25
CA ASP A 414 11.72 26.04 17.83
C ASP A 414 11.87 24.80 16.94
N GLY A 415 10.71 24.18 16.72
CA GLY A 415 10.49 23.16 15.72
C GLY A 415 10.68 23.72 14.32
N ASN A 416 11.86 23.51 13.75
CA ASN A 416 12.04 23.24 12.34
C ASN A 416 13.50 22.81 12.09
N ALA A 417 13.73 21.51 12.15
CA ALA A 417 14.86 20.86 11.49
C ALA A 417 14.42 19.44 11.13
N PHE A 418 14.77 18.98 9.92
CA PHE A 418 14.77 17.57 9.55
C PHE A 418 15.82 16.82 10.41
N GLY A 419 15.58 16.75 11.73
CA GLY A 419 16.50 16.22 12.74
C GLY A 419 16.29 14.73 12.94
N GLY A 420 17.37 13.96 12.91
CA GLY A 420 17.34 12.51 13.15
C GLY A 420 16.82 12.15 14.54
N ALA A 421 16.46 10.87 14.72
CA ALA A 421 16.03 10.33 16.02
C ALA A 421 17.06 10.62 17.12
N THR A 422 16.59 10.91 18.32
CA THR A 422 17.42 11.21 19.49
C THR A 422 17.51 10.02 20.45
N LEU A 423 18.46 10.06 21.39
CA LEU A 423 18.52 9.10 22.49
C LEU A 423 17.20 9.07 23.28
N VAL A 424 16.53 10.21 23.46
CA VAL A 424 15.23 10.29 24.14
C VAL A 424 14.16 9.47 23.40
N ASP A 425 14.13 9.56 22.07
CA ASP A 425 13.20 8.79 21.24
C ASP A 425 13.48 7.29 21.34
N ALA A 426 14.74 6.89 21.45
CA ALA A 426 15.14 5.50 21.65
C ALA A 426 14.80 4.98 23.06
N LEU A 427 14.88 5.81 24.10
CA LEU A 427 14.56 5.40 25.48
C LEU A 427 13.06 5.32 25.77
N THR A 428 12.24 6.08 25.04
CA THR A 428 10.77 6.09 25.19
C THR A 428 10.12 4.70 25.12
N PRO A 429 10.35 3.87 24.08
CA PRO A 429 9.79 2.51 24.00
C PRO A 429 10.31 1.59 25.12
N VAL A 430 11.54 1.79 25.61
CA VAL A 430 12.12 1.00 26.71
C VAL A 430 11.33 1.22 28.01
N LEU A 431 11.08 2.49 28.37
CA LEU A 431 10.33 2.82 29.57
C LEU A 431 8.87 2.37 29.47
N GLY A 432 8.23 2.60 28.31
CA GLY A 432 6.84 2.17 28.09
C GLY A 432 6.69 0.65 28.19
N SER A 433 7.58 -0.10 27.56
CA SER A 433 7.58 -1.57 27.63
C SER A 433 7.84 -2.09 29.04
N ALA A 434 8.69 -1.40 29.81
CA ALA A 434 8.98 -1.78 31.18
C ALA A 434 7.77 -1.64 32.12
N LEU A 435 7.02 -0.54 31.97
CA LEU A 435 5.78 -0.33 32.72
C LEU A 435 4.70 -1.35 32.36
N VAL A 436 4.59 -1.69 31.06
CA VAL A 436 3.65 -2.74 30.60
C VAL A 436 4.04 -4.12 31.12
N ALA A 437 5.33 -4.46 31.09
CA ALA A 437 5.83 -5.74 31.59
C ALA A 437 5.60 -5.92 33.10
N ALA A 438 5.70 -4.83 33.88
CA ALA A 438 5.40 -4.83 35.31
C ALA A 438 3.90 -4.80 35.64
N GLY A 439 3.02 -4.64 34.64
CA GLY A 439 1.58 -4.45 34.85
C GLY A 439 1.21 -3.08 35.45
N ALA A 440 2.16 -2.13 35.51
CA ALA A 440 1.96 -0.79 36.06
C ALA A 440 1.20 0.13 35.10
N ALA A 441 1.23 -0.17 33.81
CA ALA A 441 0.52 0.59 32.78
C ALA A 441 0.03 -0.29 31.65
N ARG A 442 -0.98 0.17 30.91
CA ARG A 442 -1.50 -0.48 29.70
C ARG A 442 -1.74 0.55 28.60
N TRP A 443 -1.49 0.13 27.36
CA TRP A 443 -1.87 0.93 26.20
C TRP A 443 -3.39 0.97 26.07
N THR A 444 -3.93 2.10 25.66
CA THR A 444 -5.37 2.29 25.42
C THR A 444 -5.58 2.87 24.04
N LEU A 445 -6.62 2.37 23.36
CA LEU A 445 -7.01 2.86 22.04
C LEU A 445 -7.42 4.32 22.13
N ASP A 446 -6.88 5.11 21.20
CA ASP A 446 -7.37 6.43 20.87
C ASP A 446 -7.59 6.48 19.35
N TRP A 447 -8.80 6.86 18.93
CA TRP A 447 -9.10 7.05 17.52
C TRP A 447 -8.64 8.42 17.01
N ALA A 448 -8.57 9.42 17.90
CA ALA A 448 -8.14 10.77 17.58
C ALA A 448 -6.61 10.91 17.49
N GLY A 449 -5.86 9.96 18.05
CA GLY A 449 -4.41 10.02 18.13
C GLY A 449 -3.73 8.65 18.14
N PRO A 450 -2.42 8.59 18.44
CA PRO A 450 -1.73 7.36 18.79
C PRO A 450 -2.32 6.76 20.07
N ALA A 451 -2.17 5.44 20.26
CA ALA A 451 -2.55 4.79 21.51
C ALA A 451 -1.83 5.45 22.71
N VAL A 452 -2.54 5.61 23.82
CA VAL A 452 -2.04 6.30 25.01
C VAL A 452 -1.69 5.28 26.09
N LEU A 453 -0.48 5.35 26.63
CA LEU A 453 -0.09 4.56 27.79
C LEU A 453 -0.71 5.17 29.05
N ARG A 454 -1.50 4.38 29.77
CA ARG A 454 -2.17 4.80 31.02
C ARG A 454 -1.77 3.89 32.17
N THR A 455 -1.59 4.46 33.35
CA THR A 455 -1.40 3.71 34.60
C THR A 455 -2.63 2.86 34.92
N THR A 456 -2.52 1.97 35.91
CA THR A 456 -3.66 1.18 36.42
C THR A 456 -4.83 2.05 36.88
N ASP A 457 -4.54 3.27 37.33
CA ASP A 457 -5.55 4.24 37.81
C ASP A 457 -6.16 5.06 36.66
N GLY A 458 -5.69 4.87 35.43
CA GLY A 458 -6.23 5.51 34.22
C GLY A 458 -5.52 6.81 33.81
N GLU A 459 -4.57 7.30 34.60
CA GLU A 459 -3.81 8.52 34.29
C GLU A 459 -2.82 8.30 33.14
N PRO A 460 -2.72 9.23 32.17
CA PRO A 460 -1.77 9.12 31.07
C PRO A 460 -0.33 9.29 31.55
N VAL A 461 0.59 8.51 30.97
CA VAL A 461 2.02 8.56 31.30
C VAL A 461 2.77 9.41 30.28
N ASP A 462 3.41 10.50 30.72
CA ASP A 462 4.32 11.29 29.88
C ASP A 462 5.69 10.59 29.74
N LEU A 463 5.75 9.59 28.86
CA LEU A 463 6.98 8.83 28.62
C LEU A 463 8.13 9.71 28.12
N ALA A 464 7.84 10.76 27.34
CA ALA A 464 8.86 11.63 26.77
C ALA A 464 9.58 12.43 27.88
N ALA A 465 8.85 12.89 28.90
CA ALA A 465 9.46 13.51 30.09
C ALA A 465 10.38 12.55 30.84
N HIS A 466 9.92 11.32 31.07
CA HIS A 466 10.70 10.32 31.79
C HIS A 466 11.90 9.84 30.98
N ALA A 467 11.79 9.75 29.66
CA ALA A 467 12.90 9.42 28.76
C ALA A 467 13.97 10.53 28.73
N ARG A 468 13.57 11.81 28.82
CA ARG A 468 14.51 12.93 29.00
C ARG A 468 15.30 12.80 30.30
N HIS A 469 14.65 12.42 31.39
CA HIS A 469 15.34 12.15 32.65
C HIS A 469 16.22 10.91 32.57
N ALA A 470 15.79 9.85 31.88
CA ALA A 470 16.56 8.63 31.70
C ALA A 470 17.81 8.83 30.83
N ALA A 471 17.82 9.86 29.98
CA ALA A 471 18.98 10.23 29.16
C ALA A 471 19.97 11.17 29.88
N ASP A 472 19.61 11.72 31.03
CA ASP A 472 20.44 12.63 31.83
C ASP A 472 21.09 11.87 33.00
N PRO A 473 22.44 11.71 33.03
CA PRO A 473 23.14 11.01 34.09
C PRO A 473 22.79 11.52 35.50
N ALA A 474 22.53 12.82 35.67
CA ALA A 474 22.20 13.41 36.97
C ALA A 474 20.79 13.06 37.47
N ARG A 475 19.93 12.54 36.59
CA ARG A 475 18.52 12.24 36.85
C ARG A 475 18.22 10.73 36.87
N VAL A 476 19.20 9.88 36.57
CA VAL A 476 19.02 8.42 36.55
C VAL A 476 18.47 7.87 37.87
N ALA A 477 18.96 8.35 39.02
CA ALA A 477 18.48 7.92 40.33
C ALA A 477 16.97 8.17 40.52
N GLN A 478 16.47 9.33 40.06
CA GLN A 478 15.04 9.67 40.09
C GLN A 478 14.21 8.73 39.21
N VAL A 479 14.73 8.37 38.04
CA VAL A 479 14.05 7.44 37.12
C VAL A 479 13.99 6.04 37.72
N ARG A 480 15.05 5.58 38.39
CA ARG A 480 15.05 4.29 39.09
C ARG A 480 13.99 4.24 40.16
N GLU A 481 13.95 5.25 41.04
CA GLU A 481 12.97 5.34 42.12
C GLU A 481 11.53 5.35 41.59
N TRP A 482 11.28 6.09 40.51
CA TRP A 482 9.99 6.10 39.84
C TRP A 482 9.59 4.71 39.31
N LEU A 483 10.49 4.03 38.59
CA LEU A 483 10.22 2.71 38.03
C LEU A 483 10.04 1.64 39.12
N THR A 484 10.90 1.60 40.13
CA THR A 484 10.80 0.62 41.22
C THR A 484 9.60 0.90 42.12
N GLY A 485 9.23 2.16 42.34
CA GLY A 485 8.00 2.55 43.03
C GLY A 485 6.74 2.05 42.33
N LEU A 486 6.79 1.86 41.00
CA LEU A 486 5.74 1.26 40.19
C LEU A 486 5.86 -0.28 40.06
N GLY A 487 6.78 -0.91 40.80
CA GLY A 487 6.96 -2.37 40.81
C GLY A 487 7.77 -2.93 39.64
N VAL A 488 8.48 -2.08 38.88
CA VAL A 488 9.36 -2.55 37.80
C VAL A 488 10.64 -3.14 38.38
N ASP A 489 10.87 -4.43 38.15
CA ASP A 489 12.17 -5.06 38.41
C ASP A 489 13.17 -4.69 37.30
N LEU A 490 14.04 -3.72 37.58
CA LEU A 490 15.01 -3.18 36.63
C LEU A 490 16.01 -4.22 36.13
N ALA A 491 16.25 -5.30 36.88
CA ALA A 491 17.19 -6.35 36.47
C ALA A 491 16.51 -7.40 35.60
N ALA A 492 15.23 -7.72 35.87
CA ALA A 492 14.48 -8.74 35.13
C ALA A 492 13.82 -8.20 33.85
N VAL A 493 13.36 -6.94 33.86
CA VAL A 493 12.68 -6.32 32.73
C VAL A 493 13.70 -5.82 31.71
N GLY A 494 13.54 -6.24 30.46
CA GLY A 494 14.52 -5.96 29.41
C GLY A 494 14.21 -6.63 28.09
N GLN A 495 15.26 -7.14 27.46
CA GLN A 495 15.21 -7.85 26.18
C GLN A 495 14.28 -9.06 26.23
N VAL A 496 13.30 -9.11 25.33
CA VAL A 496 12.41 -10.26 25.13
C VAL A 496 12.88 -11.08 23.92
N ALA A 497 13.13 -10.44 22.78
CA ALA A 497 13.59 -11.11 21.57
C ALA A 497 15.12 -11.09 21.42
N ASP A 498 15.72 -12.27 21.26
CA ASP A 498 17.17 -12.43 21.07
C ASP A 498 17.65 -12.04 19.67
N ARG A 499 16.75 -11.92 18.70
CA ARG A 499 17.08 -11.57 17.31
C ARG A 499 16.18 -10.47 16.78
N ALA A 500 16.76 -9.63 15.95
CA ALA A 500 16.00 -8.66 15.16
C ALA A 500 15.03 -9.38 14.20
N THR A 501 13.89 -8.75 13.95
CA THR A 501 12.91 -9.20 12.95
C THR A 501 12.62 -8.07 11.97
N ALA A 502 12.00 -8.39 10.84
CA ALA A 502 11.59 -7.38 9.86
C ALA A 502 10.15 -6.86 10.07
N HIS A 503 9.57 -7.05 11.26
CA HIS A 503 8.24 -6.51 11.57
C HIS A 503 8.24 -4.97 11.50
N GLY A 504 7.22 -4.42 10.83
CA GLY A 504 7.11 -2.99 10.55
C GLY A 504 8.23 -2.40 9.68
N ALA A 505 9.03 -3.21 9.00
CA ALA A 505 10.04 -2.75 8.05
C ALA A 505 9.40 -2.50 6.66
N SER A 506 9.83 -1.44 5.99
CA SER A 506 9.35 -1.07 4.66
C SER A 506 10.39 -1.41 3.59
N VAL A 507 9.95 -1.94 2.45
CA VAL A 507 10.83 -2.22 1.32
C VAL A 507 11.16 -0.90 0.60
N VAL A 508 12.44 -0.55 0.55
CA VAL A 508 12.94 0.68 -0.09
C VAL A 508 13.62 0.42 -1.43
N ALA A 509 14.18 -0.78 -1.62
CA ALA A 509 14.84 -1.17 -2.86
C ALA A 509 14.85 -2.69 -3.05
N GLY A 510 15.22 -3.13 -4.25
CA GLY A 510 15.39 -4.55 -4.57
C GLY A 510 16.35 -4.78 -5.72
N LEU A 511 17.20 -5.80 -5.60
CA LEU A 511 18.21 -6.19 -6.58
C LEU A 511 18.10 -7.69 -6.82
N ALA A 512 18.03 -8.10 -8.08
CA ALA A 512 17.88 -9.51 -8.44
C ALA A 512 19.24 -10.14 -8.76
N THR A 513 19.38 -11.42 -8.42
CA THR A 513 20.55 -12.24 -8.80
C THR A 513 21.88 -11.65 -8.28
N VAL A 514 21.88 -11.05 -7.10
CA VAL A 514 23.10 -10.63 -6.39
C VAL A 514 23.79 -11.89 -5.84
N ALA A 515 25.09 -12.05 -6.12
CA ALA A 515 25.85 -13.12 -5.48
C ALA A 515 26.12 -12.72 -4.01
N VAL A 516 25.55 -13.48 -3.08
CA VAL A 516 25.77 -13.40 -1.64
C VAL A 516 26.66 -14.58 -1.26
N ASP A 517 27.87 -14.30 -0.78
CA ASP A 517 28.87 -15.33 -0.45
C ASP A 517 29.08 -16.35 -1.59
N GLY A 518 29.05 -15.86 -2.83
CA GLY A 518 29.19 -16.66 -4.06
C GLY A 518 27.91 -17.34 -4.56
N THR A 519 26.80 -17.26 -3.82
CA THR A 519 25.52 -17.89 -4.18
C THR A 519 24.46 -16.86 -4.62
N PRO A 520 23.74 -17.06 -5.74
CA PRO A 520 22.82 -16.06 -6.28
C PRO A 520 21.56 -15.93 -5.42
N HIS A 521 21.24 -14.70 -5.03
CA HIS A 521 20.06 -14.32 -4.27
C HIS A 521 19.36 -13.11 -4.90
N ASP A 522 18.04 -13.04 -4.72
CA ASP A 522 17.30 -11.80 -4.82
C ASP A 522 17.39 -11.09 -3.45
N VAL A 523 17.84 -9.84 -3.46
CA VAL A 523 18.05 -9.04 -2.24
C VAL A 523 16.97 -7.97 -2.17
N LEU A 524 16.09 -8.08 -1.18
CA LEU A 524 15.18 -7.00 -0.81
C LEU A 524 15.87 -6.11 0.23
N VAL A 525 15.90 -4.82 -0.05
CA VAL A 525 16.47 -3.80 0.82
C VAL A 525 15.33 -3.16 1.59
N LEU A 526 15.35 -3.31 2.90
CA LEU A 526 14.40 -2.70 3.81
C LEU A 526 15.04 -1.48 4.46
N ASP A 527 14.23 -0.60 5.01
CA ASP A 527 14.69 0.49 5.88
C ASP A 527 15.44 0.00 7.14
N ARG A 528 15.16 -1.24 7.59
CA ARG A 528 15.75 -1.86 8.80
C ARG A 528 16.73 -3.02 8.55
N GLY A 529 16.96 -3.43 7.31
CA GLY A 529 17.82 -4.58 7.02
C GLY A 529 17.73 -5.10 5.59
N LEU A 530 18.28 -6.29 5.36
CA LEU A 530 18.27 -6.97 4.06
C LEU A 530 17.61 -8.34 4.18
N VAL A 531 16.71 -8.68 3.25
CA VAL A 531 16.20 -10.05 3.10
C VAL A 531 16.89 -10.69 1.91
N LEU A 532 17.55 -11.82 2.16
CA LEU A 532 18.36 -12.54 1.18
C LEU A 532 17.60 -13.79 0.75
N ILE A 533 16.98 -13.75 -0.44
CA ILE A 533 16.11 -14.80 -0.97
C ILE A 533 16.89 -15.63 -1.99
N PRO A 534 17.16 -16.93 -1.76
CA PRO A 534 17.90 -17.74 -2.72
C PRO A 534 17.25 -17.77 -4.11
N CYS A 535 18.02 -17.55 -5.17
CA CYS A 535 17.49 -17.56 -6.52
C CYS A 535 17.06 -18.98 -6.95
N PRO A 536 16.01 -19.11 -7.78
CA PRO A 536 15.69 -20.38 -8.43
C PRO A 536 16.80 -20.81 -9.41
N LYS A 537 16.84 -22.10 -9.76
CA LYS A 537 17.86 -22.70 -10.65
C LYS A 537 18.04 -21.98 -12.00
N LYS A 538 17.01 -21.27 -12.48
CA LYS A 538 17.06 -20.41 -13.67
C LYS A 538 16.75 -18.96 -13.26
N PRO A 539 17.76 -18.10 -13.06
CA PRO A 539 17.58 -16.77 -12.47
C PRO A 539 17.07 -15.69 -13.45
N GLU A 540 16.31 -16.06 -14.49
CA GLU A 540 15.75 -15.10 -15.46
C GLU A 540 14.52 -14.35 -14.93
N GLY A 541 14.29 -13.12 -15.40
CA GLY A 541 13.12 -12.32 -15.04
C GLY A 541 13.19 -11.76 -13.61
N GLY A 542 14.34 -11.22 -13.23
CA GLY A 542 14.62 -10.79 -11.86
C GLY A 542 13.62 -9.77 -11.33
N LYS A 543 13.24 -8.78 -12.16
CA LYS A 543 12.27 -7.76 -11.76
C LYS A 543 10.88 -8.33 -11.49
N ALA A 544 10.45 -9.33 -12.25
CA ALA A 544 9.16 -9.98 -12.05
C ALA A 544 9.14 -10.79 -10.75
N ARG A 545 10.25 -11.45 -10.40
CA ARG A 545 10.37 -12.15 -9.10
C ARG A 545 10.30 -11.19 -7.92
N LEU A 546 11.07 -10.09 -7.98
CA LEU A 546 11.05 -9.05 -6.94
C LEU A 546 9.63 -8.49 -6.75
N ALA A 547 8.94 -8.15 -7.84
CA ALA A 547 7.54 -7.68 -7.76
C ALA A 547 6.59 -8.78 -7.23
N GLY A 548 6.83 -10.03 -7.58
CA GLY A 548 6.07 -11.18 -7.08
C GLY A 548 6.17 -11.35 -5.57
N TYR A 549 7.36 -11.19 -4.98
CA TYR A 549 7.55 -11.24 -3.53
C TYR A 549 6.74 -10.15 -2.82
N LEU A 550 6.72 -8.93 -3.35
CA LEU A 550 5.97 -7.81 -2.78
C LEU A 550 4.45 -7.99 -2.89
N GLY A 551 3.98 -8.74 -3.89
CA GLY A 551 2.57 -9.09 -4.04
C GLY A 551 2.14 -10.32 -3.23
N ALA A 552 3.07 -11.09 -2.66
CA ALA A 552 2.77 -12.36 -2.01
C ALA A 552 2.37 -12.21 -0.52
N GLY A 553 2.69 -11.08 0.11
CA GLY A 553 2.38 -10.83 1.52
C GLY A 553 3.35 -9.86 2.19
N PRO A 554 3.22 -9.67 3.51
CA PRO A 554 4.07 -8.74 4.26
C PRO A 554 5.52 -9.24 4.32
N VAL A 555 6.47 -8.30 4.26
CA VAL A 555 7.90 -8.62 4.13
C VAL A 555 8.49 -9.35 5.34
N HIS A 556 7.91 -9.19 6.54
CA HIS A 556 8.38 -9.89 7.73
C HIS A 556 8.24 -11.41 7.59
N ARG A 557 7.20 -11.92 6.90
CA ARG A 557 7.06 -13.35 6.59
C ARG A 557 8.18 -13.85 5.68
N LEU A 558 8.58 -13.04 4.68
CA LEU A 558 9.73 -13.37 3.84
C LEU A 558 11.02 -13.42 4.66
N ALA A 559 11.18 -12.51 5.62
CA ALA A 559 12.32 -12.48 6.54
C ALA A 559 12.33 -13.65 7.55
N GLU A 560 11.17 -14.26 7.85
CA GLU A 560 11.08 -15.50 8.64
C GLU A 560 11.51 -16.73 7.82
N MET A 561 11.14 -16.76 6.53
CA MET A 561 11.44 -17.89 5.64
C MET A 561 12.85 -17.85 5.04
N HIS A 562 13.49 -16.68 5.02
CA HIS A 562 14.77 -16.44 4.36
C HIS A 562 15.76 -15.74 5.29
N ARG A 563 17.04 -15.69 4.90
CA ARG A 563 18.07 -15.07 5.73
C ARG A 563 17.84 -13.56 5.81
N TYR A 564 17.50 -13.07 6.99
CA TYR A 564 17.38 -11.65 7.31
C TYR A 564 18.68 -11.14 7.94
N VAL A 565 19.19 -10.00 7.47
CA VAL A 565 20.35 -9.30 8.01
C VAL A 565 19.87 -7.93 8.49
N ALA A 566 19.64 -7.79 9.79
CA ALA A 566 19.21 -6.52 10.36
C ALA A 566 20.38 -5.53 10.36
N TYR A 567 20.07 -4.25 10.12
CA TYR A 567 21.09 -3.21 10.17
C TYR A 567 21.69 -3.00 11.55
N GLU A 568 20.95 -3.29 12.62
CA GLU A 568 21.45 -3.29 14.00
C GLU A 568 22.46 -4.41 14.31
N ASP A 569 22.55 -5.43 13.46
CA ASP A 569 23.56 -6.49 13.56
C ASP A 569 24.84 -6.13 12.76
N VAL A 570 24.79 -5.09 11.92
CA VAL A 570 25.91 -4.64 11.09
C VAL A 570 26.87 -3.80 11.91
N ARG A 571 28.06 -4.35 12.15
CA ARG A 571 29.17 -3.63 12.80
C ARG A 571 29.82 -2.62 11.87
N ALA A 572 30.06 -3.03 10.63
CA ALA A 572 30.67 -2.18 9.60
C ALA A 572 30.32 -2.70 8.21
N ALA A 573 30.27 -1.81 7.22
CA ALA A 573 30.16 -2.21 5.83
C ALA A 573 31.12 -1.39 4.95
N THR A 574 31.74 -2.06 3.99
CA THR A 574 32.66 -1.46 3.03
C THR A 574 32.09 -1.60 1.62
N VAL A 575 31.67 -0.49 1.02
CA VAL A 575 31.19 -0.45 -0.37
C VAL A 575 32.38 -0.16 -1.28
N ARG A 576 32.89 -1.17 -1.96
CA ARG A 576 34.01 -1.03 -2.93
C ARG A 576 33.56 -0.41 -4.25
N ARG A 577 32.31 -0.64 -4.63
CA ARG A 577 31.70 -0.11 -5.85
C ARG A 577 30.20 0.04 -5.65
N ALA A 578 29.64 1.19 -6.02
CA ALA A 578 28.20 1.44 -5.90
C ALA A 578 27.40 0.85 -7.08
N ILE A 579 27.96 0.87 -8.31
CA ILE A 579 27.25 0.41 -9.51
C ILE A 579 28.20 -0.36 -10.45
N PRO A 580 27.97 -1.65 -10.72
CA PRO A 580 27.13 -2.56 -9.92
C PRO A 580 27.68 -2.69 -8.49
N VAL A 581 26.79 -2.96 -7.52
CA VAL A 581 27.12 -3.00 -6.10
C VAL A 581 28.15 -4.10 -5.82
N ARG A 582 29.26 -3.71 -5.17
CA ARG A 582 30.21 -4.61 -4.53
C ARG A 582 30.45 -4.14 -3.11
N ALA A 583 30.00 -4.92 -2.14
CA ALA A 583 30.09 -4.55 -0.75
C ALA A 583 30.45 -5.75 0.13
N THR A 584 31.10 -5.48 1.25
CA THR A 584 31.34 -6.45 2.31
C THR A 584 30.70 -5.93 3.58
N ILE A 585 29.90 -6.76 4.23
CA ILE A 585 29.19 -6.44 5.47
C ILE A 585 29.77 -7.29 6.58
N ALA A 586 30.28 -6.67 7.64
CA ALA A 586 30.76 -7.35 8.85
C ALA A 586 29.72 -7.20 9.95
N LEU A 587 29.31 -8.32 10.54
CA LEU A 587 28.33 -8.36 11.62
C LEU A 587 29.00 -8.39 13.00
N HIS A 588 28.25 -8.05 14.04
CA HIS A 588 28.73 -8.06 15.42
C HIS A 588 29.11 -9.45 15.94
N ASP A 589 28.53 -10.52 15.38
CA ASP A 589 28.84 -11.92 15.71
C ASP A 589 30.14 -12.44 15.04
N GLY A 590 30.81 -11.60 14.25
CA GLY A 590 32.02 -11.94 13.50
C GLY A 590 31.76 -12.48 12.08
N THR A 591 30.50 -12.74 11.72
CA THR A 591 30.12 -13.16 10.38
C THR A 591 30.42 -12.05 9.37
N THR A 592 30.91 -12.42 8.19
CA THR A 592 31.12 -11.50 7.06
C THR A 592 30.28 -11.97 5.87
N ILE A 593 29.60 -11.03 5.22
CA ILE A 593 28.76 -11.26 4.04
C ILE A 593 29.34 -10.47 2.86
N GLU A 594 29.62 -11.14 1.76
CA GLU A 594 30.04 -10.51 0.51
C GLU A 594 28.85 -10.38 -0.44
N LEU A 595 28.59 -9.14 -0.90
CA LEU A 595 27.59 -8.83 -1.91
C LEU A 595 28.28 -8.46 -3.24
N LYS A 596 27.95 -9.19 -4.31
CA LYS A 596 28.48 -8.94 -5.65
C LYS A 596 27.36 -8.98 -6.68
N GLU A 597 26.93 -7.81 -7.11
CA GLU A 597 25.93 -7.67 -8.15
C GLU A 597 26.54 -7.91 -9.55
N PRO A 598 25.89 -8.71 -10.42
CA PRO A 598 26.30 -8.86 -11.81
C PRO A 598 25.89 -7.64 -12.64
N TRP A 599 26.63 -7.37 -13.73
CA TRP A 599 26.30 -6.30 -14.67
C TRP A 599 24.93 -6.47 -15.35
N SER A 600 24.45 -7.70 -15.45
CA SER A 600 23.14 -8.06 -15.99
C SER A 600 22.04 -8.11 -14.93
N GLY A 601 22.31 -7.65 -13.69
CA GLY A 601 21.35 -7.64 -12.60
C GLY A 601 20.16 -6.74 -12.92
N GLU A 602 18.96 -7.20 -12.58
CA GLU A 602 17.75 -6.39 -12.68
C GLU A 602 17.42 -5.77 -11.32
N THR A 603 16.83 -4.58 -11.32
CA THR A 603 16.45 -3.86 -10.10
C THR A 603 14.95 -3.58 -10.04
N LEU A 604 14.43 -3.51 -8.81
CA LEU A 604 13.04 -3.12 -8.54
C LEU A 604 12.78 -1.69 -9.03
N THR A 605 13.64 -0.74 -8.63
CA THR A 605 13.61 0.66 -9.06
C THR A 605 14.94 1.06 -9.70
N LYS A 606 14.96 2.17 -10.44
CA LYS A 606 16.21 2.69 -11.05
C LYS A 606 17.26 3.10 -10.00
N GLN A 607 16.82 3.39 -8.78
CA GLN A 607 17.68 3.87 -7.68
C GLN A 607 18.08 2.74 -6.71
N SER A 608 17.66 1.48 -6.93
CA SER A 608 17.91 0.39 -5.97
C SER A 608 19.37 0.24 -5.55
N GLN A 609 20.31 0.38 -6.50
CA GLN A 609 21.75 0.25 -6.24
C GLN A 609 22.28 1.40 -5.37
N GLU A 610 21.84 2.62 -5.65
CA GLU A 610 22.20 3.83 -4.90
C GLU A 610 21.64 3.77 -3.48
N VAL A 611 20.40 3.32 -3.32
CA VAL A 611 19.74 3.12 -2.02
C VAL A 611 20.50 2.09 -1.20
N LEU A 612 20.82 0.91 -1.75
CA LEU A 612 21.60 -0.10 -1.05
C LEU A 612 23.00 0.41 -0.67
N ALA A 613 23.71 1.05 -1.61
CA ALA A 613 25.03 1.61 -1.35
C ALA A 613 24.99 2.74 -0.31
N GLY A 614 23.91 3.52 -0.27
CA GLY A 614 23.67 4.55 0.74
C GLY A 614 23.48 3.96 2.13
N HIS A 615 22.58 2.98 2.27
CA HIS A 615 22.37 2.27 3.54
C HIS A 615 23.64 1.57 4.03
N LEU A 616 24.39 0.88 3.15
CA LEU A 616 25.65 0.27 3.57
C LEU A 616 26.73 1.33 3.87
N GLY A 617 26.71 2.46 3.15
CA GLY A 617 27.62 3.58 3.36
C GLY A 617 27.47 4.26 4.72
N SER A 618 26.29 4.20 5.36
CA SER A 618 26.13 4.71 6.73
C SER A 618 26.93 3.90 7.76
N PHE A 619 27.29 2.66 7.44
CA PHE A 619 28.14 1.77 8.25
C PHE A 619 29.62 1.80 7.82
N ALA A 620 30.02 2.75 6.98
CA ALA A 620 31.42 2.89 6.59
C ALA A 620 32.30 3.20 7.83
N PRO A 621 33.50 2.58 7.95
CA PRO A 621 34.45 2.91 9.01
C PRO A 621 34.75 4.41 9.04
N LEU A 622 34.95 4.98 10.23
CA LEU A 622 35.14 6.43 10.44
C LEU A 622 36.23 7.05 9.54
N GLU A 623 37.29 6.31 9.24
CA GLU A 623 38.38 6.72 8.35
C GLU A 623 37.93 6.99 6.90
N GLN A 624 36.89 6.29 6.41
CA GLN A 624 36.33 6.51 5.07
C GLN A 624 35.25 7.61 5.04
N LYS A 625 34.59 7.89 6.17
CA LYS A 625 33.64 9.02 6.24
C LYS A 625 34.37 10.37 6.13
N ALA A 626 35.54 10.50 6.76
CA ALA A 626 36.37 11.71 6.70
C ALA A 626 36.84 12.04 5.26
N ALA A 627 37.12 11.03 4.44
CA ALA A 627 37.58 11.20 3.06
C ALA A 627 36.48 11.55 2.04
N ARG A 628 35.20 11.52 2.42
CA ARG A 628 34.06 11.93 1.57
C ARG A 628 33.57 13.34 1.86
N THR A 629 33.98 13.92 2.98
CA THR A 629 33.66 15.30 3.39
C THR A 629 34.79 16.31 3.12
N ALA A 630 35.94 15.83 2.62
CA ALA A 630 37.01 16.63 2.04
C ALA A 630 36.99 16.46 0.52
#